data_AF-A0A2E9YZE4-F1
#
_entry.id   AF-A0A2E9YZE4-F1
#
_cell.length_a   1.000
_cell.length_b   1.000
_cell.length_c   1.000
_cell.angle_alpha   90.00
_cell.angle_beta   90.00
_cell.angle_gamma   90.00
#
_symmetry.space_group_name_H-M   'P 1'
#
loop_
_entity.id
_entity.type
_entity.pdbx_description
1 polymer ?
#
loop_
_entity_poly.entity_id
_entity_poly.type
_entity_poly.pdbx_seq_one_letter_code
_entity_poly.pdbx_strand_id
1 'polypeptide(L)'
;MQPKPLICFPLATSRVHEACGANAFKFAAISGAQNHTRVLWVRQAWQSDILHPIGLLPYYDPSKTLLAQVKNQVEGLTVMEEALRDGSVSLVIIELDQPINLTVGRRLQLAAKTGKTTGLCIIPEGMGSNAAETRWQCDPMFDPERADSTLMCWRLIKNKSGTLCDWYVRWDATKSNPADRIVVVSPPGE
;
A
#
# COMPACT_ATOMS: atom_id res chain seq x y z
N MET A 1 -19.15 -19.74 -1.45
CA MET A 1 -18.81 -19.38 -2.87
C MET A 1 -17.31 -19.60 -3.13
N GLN A 2 -16.83 -19.89 -4.35
CA GLN A 2 -15.37 -19.95 -4.60
C GLN A 2 -14.76 -18.54 -4.47
N PRO A 3 -13.58 -18.39 -3.84
CA PRO A 3 -12.93 -17.09 -3.68
C PRO A 3 -12.58 -16.48 -5.05
N LYS A 4 -12.96 -15.21 -5.26
CA LYS A 4 -12.64 -14.47 -6.48
C LYS A 4 -11.11 -14.30 -6.60
N PRO A 5 -10.53 -14.40 -7.81
CA PRO A 5 -9.10 -14.14 -7.98
C PRO A 5 -8.76 -12.70 -7.57
N LEU A 6 -7.66 -12.51 -6.86
CA LEU A 6 -7.17 -11.20 -6.46
C LEU A 6 -6.57 -10.49 -7.67
N ILE A 7 -7.37 -9.61 -8.31
CA ILE A 7 -6.92 -8.81 -9.44
C ILE A 7 -6.29 -7.50 -8.95
N CYS A 8 -5.36 -6.96 -9.75
CA CYS A 8 -4.65 -5.70 -9.45
C CYS A 8 -3.76 -5.73 -8.18
N PHE A 9 -3.51 -6.92 -7.62
CA PHE A 9 -2.47 -7.17 -6.61
C PHE A 9 -1.62 -8.40 -7.02
N PRO A 10 -0.28 -8.36 -6.95
CA PRO A 10 0.57 -7.23 -6.54
C PRO A 10 0.32 -5.95 -7.34
N LEU A 11 0.63 -4.81 -6.71
CA LEU A 11 0.41 -3.50 -7.34
C LEU A 11 1.15 -3.41 -8.68
N ALA A 12 0.52 -2.79 -9.67
CA ALA A 12 1.14 -2.59 -10.97
C ALA A 12 2.45 -1.80 -10.82
N THR A 13 3.54 -2.31 -11.37
CA THR A 13 4.83 -1.63 -11.31
C THR A 13 4.82 -0.32 -12.09
N SER A 14 5.71 0.62 -11.75
CA SER A 14 5.86 1.90 -12.48
C SER A 14 4.59 2.77 -12.46
N ARG A 15 3.75 2.58 -11.42
CA ARG A 15 2.49 3.29 -11.20
C ARG A 15 2.39 3.74 -9.75
N VAL A 16 1.57 4.76 -9.52
CA VAL A 16 1.24 5.24 -8.16
C VAL A 16 -0.17 4.81 -7.77
N HIS A 17 -0.28 4.20 -6.60
CA HIS A 17 -1.49 3.65 -6.02
C HIS A 17 -1.84 4.39 -4.73
N GLU A 18 -3.07 4.20 -4.26
CA GLU A 18 -3.55 4.78 -3.01
C GLU A 18 -4.14 3.70 -2.11
N ALA A 19 -3.99 3.85 -0.79
CA ALA A 19 -4.63 3.01 0.21
C ALA A 19 -5.19 3.86 1.36
N CYS A 20 -6.39 3.52 1.83
CA CYS A 20 -7.06 4.10 2.99
C CYS A 20 -7.69 3.00 3.86
N GLY A 21 -8.27 3.38 4.99
CA GLY A 21 -8.87 2.45 5.96
C GLY A 21 -7.92 2.04 7.09
N ALA A 22 -8.46 1.37 8.10
CA ALA A 22 -7.75 1.09 9.35
C ALA A 22 -6.54 0.15 9.17
N ASN A 23 -6.50 -0.63 8.08
CA ASN A 23 -5.39 -1.51 7.71
C ASN A 23 -4.54 -0.97 6.55
N ALA A 24 -4.60 0.32 6.19
CA ALA A 24 -3.80 0.89 5.10
C ALA A 24 -2.29 0.71 5.30
N PHE A 25 -1.79 0.91 6.53
CA PHE A 25 -0.38 0.68 6.88
C PHE A 25 0.02 -0.79 6.72
N LYS A 26 -0.86 -1.72 7.11
CA LYS A 26 -0.65 -3.16 6.93
C LYS A 26 -0.64 -3.54 5.45
N PHE A 27 -1.54 -2.99 4.64
CA PHE A 27 -1.54 -3.16 3.19
C PHE A 27 -0.25 -2.65 2.55
N ALA A 28 0.27 -1.51 3.01
CA ALA A 28 1.52 -0.94 2.55
C ALA A 28 2.74 -1.83 2.92
N ALA A 29 2.77 -2.37 4.14
CA ALA A 29 3.79 -3.33 4.55
C ALA A 29 3.75 -4.63 3.73
N ILE A 30 2.55 -5.16 3.48
CA ILE A 30 2.34 -6.33 2.63
C ILE A 30 2.81 -6.06 1.19
N SER A 31 2.51 -4.86 0.66
CA SER A 31 2.99 -4.43 -0.67
C SER A 31 4.52 -4.34 -0.74
N GLY A 32 5.17 -3.93 0.36
CA GLY A 32 6.63 -3.98 0.51
C GLY A 32 7.16 -5.41 0.46
N ALA A 33 6.49 -6.37 1.11
CA ALA A 33 6.90 -7.76 1.10
C ALA A 33 6.84 -8.43 -0.28
N GLN A 34 5.97 -7.95 -1.18
CA GLN A 34 5.85 -8.48 -2.55
C GLN A 34 7.09 -8.16 -3.40
N ASN A 35 7.88 -7.15 -3.02
CA ASN A 35 9.07 -6.74 -3.74
C ASN A 35 10.29 -6.95 -2.85
N HIS A 36 11.16 -7.91 -3.17
CA HIS A 36 12.31 -8.30 -2.35
C HIS A 36 13.43 -7.24 -2.19
N THR A 37 13.18 -6.02 -2.63
CA THR A 37 14.07 -4.88 -2.79
C THR A 37 13.85 -3.82 -1.69
N ARG A 38 14.41 -2.62 -1.86
CA ARG A 38 14.36 -1.53 -0.86
C ARG A 38 13.05 -0.74 -0.92
N VAL A 39 12.53 -0.38 0.24
CA VAL A 39 11.34 0.45 0.42
C VAL A 39 11.77 1.81 0.99
N LEU A 40 11.32 2.91 0.39
CA LEU A 40 11.40 4.23 1.00
C LEU A 40 10.05 4.55 1.63
N TRP A 41 10.03 4.81 2.93
CA TRP A 41 8.84 5.22 3.67
C TRP A 41 8.97 6.69 4.07
N VAL A 42 8.11 7.54 3.52
CA VAL A 42 8.09 8.99 3.72
C VAL A 42 6.96 9.35 4.68
N ARG A 43 7.32 10.01 5.78
CA ARG A 43 6.36 10.48 6.79
C ARG A 43 6.64 11.90 7.23
N GLN A 44 5.63 12.57 7.76
CA GLN A 44 5.82 13.90 8.34
C GLN A 44 6.41 13.78 9.75
N ALA A 45 7.43 14.59 10.05
CA ALA A 45 8.18 14.52 11.31
C ALA A 45 7.34 14.85 12.54
N TRP A 46 6.28 15.64 12.38
CA TRP A 46 5.40 16.07 13.48
C TRP A 46 4.40 15.00 13.92
N GLN A 47 4.15 13.97 13.11
CA GLN A 47 3.23 12.89 13.50
C GLN A 47 3.84 12.11 14.67
N SER A 48 3.02 11.80 15.68
CA SER A 48 3.46 11.02 16.85
C SER A 48 3.59 9.53 16.54
N ASP A 49 2.79 9.05 15.60
CA ASP A 49 2.73 7.63 15.25
C ASP A 49 3.93 7.28 14.38
N ILE A 50 4.76 6.35 14.85
CA ILE A 50 6.00 5.96 14.17
C ILE A 50 5.84 4.53 13.70
N LEU A 51 6.24 4.29 12.44
CA LEU A 51 6.40 2.94 11.92
C LEU A 51 7.44 2.18 12.75
N HIS A 52 6.97 1.24 13.56
CA HIS A 52 7.84 0.47 14.43
C HIS A 52 8.48 -0.69 13.64
N PRO A 53 9.83 -0.80 13.57
CA PRO A 53 10.49 -1.84 12.76
C PRO A 53 10.07 -3.27 13.10
N ILE A 54 9.82 -3.58 14.38
CA ILE A 54 9.34 -4.91 14.80
C ILE A 54 7.98 -5.24 14.18
N GLY A 55 7.13 -4.23 13.93
CA GLY A 55 5.84 -4.41 13.28
C GLY A 55 5.95 -4.81 11.80
N LEU A 56 7.11 -4.60 11.16
CA LEU A 56 7.38 -5.00 9.78
C LEU A 56 7.88 -6.44 9.64
N LEU A 57 8.49 -7.01 10.70
CA LEU A 57 9.08 -8.35 10.69
C LEU A 57 8.16 -9.46 10.15
N PRO A 58 6.84 -9.48 10.44
CA PRO A 58 5.95 -10.49 9.87
C PRO A 58 5.84 -10.45 8.34
N TYR A 59 6.21 -9.33 7.72
CA TYR A 59 6.08 -9.09 6.29
C TYR A 59 7.42 -9.19 5.57
N TYR A 60 8.45 -8.46 6.03
CA TYR A 60 9.78 -8.43 5.43
C TYR A 60 10.85 -7.89 6.40
N ASP A 61 12.13 -8.05 6.03
CA ASP A 61 13.27 -7.55 6.82
C ASP A 61 13.24 -6.00 6.92
N PRO A 62 13.08 -5.42 8.12
CA PRO A 62 13.03 -3.97 8.32
C PRO A 62 14.31 -3.24 7.85
N SER A 63 15.45 -3.92 7.72
CA SER A 63 16.69 -3.34 7.19
C SER A 63 16.56 -2.86 5.74
N LYS A 64 15.53 -3.35 5.03
CA LYS A 64 15.20 -2.94 3.66
C LYS A 64 14.39 -1.65 3.59
N THR A 65 13.97 -1.09 4.74
CA THR A 65 13.21 0.16 4.80
C THR A 65 14.10 1.33 5.14
N LEU A 66 14.07 2.35 4.29
CA LEU A 66 14.59 3.68 4.59
C LEU A 66 13.43 4.55 5.06
N LEU A 67 13.58 5.21 6.21
CA LEU A 67 12.58 6.14 6.74
C LEU A 67 13.02 7.58 6.47
N ALA A 68 12.25 8.30 5.64
CA ALA A 68 12.44 9.72 5.41
C ALA A 68 11.42 10.53 6.23
N GLN A 69 11.91 11.50 7.00
CA GLN A 69 11.10 12.42 7.77
C GLN A 69 11.11 13.79 7.10
N VAL A 70 9.93 14.28 6.75
CA VAL A 70 9.74 15.57 6.08
C VAL A 70 8.98 16.54 6.98
N LYS A 71 9.19 17.84 6.80
CA LYS A 71 8.55 18.88 7.62
C LYS A 71 7.05 19.04 7.32
N ASN A 72 6.63 18.75 6.09
CA ASN A 72 5.24 18.86 5.66
C ASN A 72 4.96 17.99 4.41
N GLN A 73 3.68 17.85 4.06
CA GLN A 73 3.24 17.09 2.89
C GLN A 73 3.84 17.57 1.56
N VAL A 74 4.06 18.87 1.36
CA VAL A 74 4.63 19.41 0.11
C VAL A 74 6.07 18.93 -0.10
N GLU A 75 6.88 18.94 0.96
CA GLU A 75 8.21 18.37 0.93
C GLU A 75 8.17 16.85 0.75
N GLY A 76 7.24 16.16 1.42
CA GLY A 76 7.02 14.72 1.24
C GLY A 76 6.74 14.33 -0.20
N LEU A 77 5.83 15.06 -0.87
CA LEU A 77 5.50 14.82 -2.27
C LEU A 77 6.69 15.09 -3.20
N THR A 78 7.54 16.07 -2.86
CA THR A 78 8.77 16.34 -3.59
C THR A 78 9.77 15.18 -3.44
N VAL A 79 9.98 14.69 -2.20
CA VAL A 79 10.83 13.53 -1.91
C VAL A 79 10.31 12.28 -2.63
N MET A 80 8.99 12.04 -2.61
CA MET A 80 8.38 10.92 -3.32
C MET A 80 8.61 11.05 -4.83
N GLU A 81 8.40 12.22 -5.42
CA GLU A 81 8.59 12.44 -6.85
C GLU A 81 10.03 12.14 -7.29
N GLU A 82 11.04 12.63 -6.57
CA GLU A 82 12.44 12.37 -6.89
C GLU A 82 12.81 10.89 -6.69
N ALA A 83 12.39 10.26 -5.58
CA ALA A 83 12.66 8.85 -5.34
C ALA A 83 12.00 7.95 -6.39
N LEU A 84 10.78 8.28 -6.82
CA LEU A 84 10.11 7.57 -7.91
C LEU A 84 10.86 7.70 -9.22
N ARG A 85 11.38 8.89 -9.54
CA ARG A 85 12.10 9.19 -10.79
C ARG A 85 13.49 8.55 -10.82
N ASP A 86 14.17 8.52 -9.68
CA ASP A 86 15.52 7.98 -9.51
C ASP A 86 15.56 6.45 -9.73
N GLY A 87 14.60 5.70 -9.19
CA GLY A 87 14.51 4.26 -9.43
C GLY A 87 15.41 3.38 -8.57
N SER A 88 16.18 3.93 -7.61
CA SER A 88 17.05 3.13 -6.73
C SER A 88 16.30 2.30 -5.67
N VAL A 89 15.01 2.57 -5.46
CA VAL A 89 14.11 1.81 -4.59
C VAL A 89 12.98 1.22 -5.43
N SER A 90 12.40 0.11 -5.00
CA SER A 90 11.30 -0.52 -5.75
C SER A 90 9.92 0.03 -5.41
N LEU A 91 9.79 0.54 -4.18
CA LEU A 91 8.54 1.02 -3.64
C LEU A 91 8.79 2.27 -2.81
N VAL A 92 8.07 3.34 -3.13
CA VAL A 92 8.00 4.55 -2.31
C VAL A 92 6.62 4.61 -1.67
N ILE A 93 6.57 4.60 -0.35
CA ILE A 93 5.36 4.75 0.45
C ILE A 93 5.37 6.16 1.03
N ILE A 94 4.26 6.89 0.94
CA ILE A 94 4.11 8.19 1.59
C ILE A 94 2.83 8.23 2.43
N GLU A 95 2.94 8.77 3.64
CA GLU A 95 1.80 9.12 4.49
C GLU A 95 1.33 10.54 4.15
N LEU A 96 0.07 10.67 3.73
CA LEU A 96 -0.56 11.94 3.41
C LEU A 96 -1.64 12.27 4.45
N ASP A 97 -1.84 13.55 4.71
CA ASP A 97 -2.88 14.07 5.61
C ASP A 97 -3.88 14.98 4.90
N GLN A 98 -3.57 15.35 3.65
CA GLN A 98 -4.37 16.25 2.83
C GLN A 98 -4.53 15.69 1.41
N PRO A 99 -5.61 16.03 0.71
CA PRO A 99 -5.79 15.61 -0.68
C PRO A 99 -4.66 16.13 -1.57
N ILE A 100 -4.27 15.32 -2.56
CA ILE A 100 -3.36 15.77 -3.62
C ILE A 100 -4.16 16.20 -4.84
N ASN A 101 -3.82 17.36 -5.38
CA ASN A 101 -4.46 17.84 -6.60
C ASN A 101 -4.05 16.98 -7.82
N LEU A 102 -4.83 17.10 -8.91
CA LEU A 102 -4.62 16.31 -10.12
C LEU A 102 -3.26 16.54 -10.77
N THR A 103 -2.72 17.76 -10.70
CA THR A 103 -1.43 18.13 -11.30
C THR A 103 -0.29 17.39 -10.60
N VAL A 104 -0.25 17.43 -9.26
CA VAL A 104 0.72 16.69 -8.45
C VAL A 104 0.56 15.19 -8.69
N GLY A 105 -0.66 14.67 -8.63
CA GLY A 105 -0.91 13.24 -8.87
C GLY A 105 -0.42 12.77 -10.26
N ARG A 106 -0.59 13.58 -11.32
CA ARG A 106 -0.07 13.27 -12.66
C ARG A 106 1.47 13.29 -12.71
N ARG A 107 2.11 14.24 -12.02
CA ARG A 107 3.58 14.28 -11.92
C ARG A 107 4.13 13.03 -11.25
N LEU A 108 3.51 12.56 -10.17
CA LEU A 108 3.90 11.32 -9.50
C LEU A 108 3.77 10.10 -10.43
N GLN A 109 2.70 10.00 -11.23
CA GLN A 109 2.56 8.93 -12.22
C GLN A 109 3.65 8.96 -13.30
N LEU A 110 4.06 10.15 -13.75
CA LEU A 110 5.15 10.30 -14.72
C LEU A 110 6.49 9.91 -14.09
N ALA A 111 6.77 10.36 -12.86
CA ALA A 111 7.98 10.00 -12.13
C ALA A 111 8.09 8.48 -11.92
N ALA A 112 7.00 7.84 -11.46
CA ALA A 112 6.92 6.38 -11.32
C ALA A 112 7.21 5.65 -12.63
N LYS A 113 6.67 6.15 -13.74
CA LYS A 113 6.95 5.59 -15.07
C LYS A 113 8.41 5.77 -15.49
N THR A 114 9.01 6.93 -15.22
CA THR A 114 10.40 7.25 -15.59
C THR A 114 11.40 6.36 -14.85
N GLY A 115 11.32 6.29 -13.51
CA GLY A 115 12.24 5.48 -12.71
C GLY A 115 11.86 4.00 -12.63
N LYS A 116 10.76 3.60 -13.27
CA LYS A 116 10.17 2.25 -13.17
C LYS A 116 9.87 1.83 -11.72
N THR A 117 9.51 2.80 -10.89
CA THR A 117 9.29 2.64 -9.45
C THR A 117 7.81 2.60 -9.12
N THR A 118 7.41 1.74 -8.19
CA THR A 118 6.05 1.72 -7.68
C THR A 118 5.87 2.75 -6.57
N GLY A 119 4.78 3.50 -6.59
CA GLY A 119 4.40 4.42 -5.52
C GLY A 119 3.13 3.96 -4.81
N LEU A 120 3.06 4.19 -3.50
CA LEU A 120 1.85 3.97 -2.70
C LEU A 120 1.64 5.15 -1.75
N CYS A 121 0.52 5.85 -1.91
CA CYS A 121 0.10 6.89 -0.98
C CYS A 121 -0.88 6.30 0.03
N ILE A 122 -0.54 6.36 1.32
CA ILE A 122 -1.49 6.16 2.41
C ILE A 122 -2.24 7.48 2.59
N ILE A 123 -3.56 7.44 2.43
CA ILE A 123 -4.41 8.64 2.43
C ILE A 123 -5.54 8.50 3.46
N PRO A 124 -6.05 9.61 4.02
CA PRO A 124 -7.32 9.59 4.72
C PRO A 124 -8.45 9.22 3.76
N GLU A 125 -9.50 8.62 4.32
CA GLU A 125 -10.67 8.24 3.52
C GLU A 125 -11.29 9.47 2.84
N GLY A 126 -11.69 9.31 1.57
CA GLY A 126 -12.25 10.39 0.76
C GLY A 126 -11.23 11.40 0.19
N MET A 127 -9.93 11.32 0.53
CA MET A 127 -8.94 12.32 0.11
C MET A 127 -8.10 11.94 -1.12
N GLY A 128 -8.48 10.90 -1.86
CA GLY A 128 -7.61 10.38 -2.92
C GLY A 128 -7.65 11.16 -4.23
N SER A 129 -6.57 11.07 -4.99
CA SER A 129 -6.38 11.70 -6.29
C SER A 129 -7.07 10.98 -7.45
N ASN A 130 -7.61 11.74 -8.39
CA ASN A 130 -8.07 11.17 -9.65
C ASN A 130 -6.94 10.59 -10.53
N ALA A 131 -5.69 10.96 -10.26
CA ALA A 131 -4.53 10.45 -10.98
C ALA A 131 -4.10 9.04 -10.57
N ALA A 132 -4.52 8.53 -9.40
CA ALA A 132 -4.11 7.23 -8.89
C ALA A 132 -4.48 6.08 -9.85
N GLU A 133 -3.61 5.09 -9.96
CA GLU A 133 -3.80 3.92 -10.81
C GLU A 133 -4.89 3.01 -10.24
N THR A 134 -4.72 2.67 -8.95
CA THR A 134 -5.76 2.04 -8.14
C THR A 134 -5.85 2.71 -6.78
N ARG A 135 -7.02 2.60 -6.14
CA ARG A 135 -7.23 2.99 -4.75
C ARG A 135 -7.90 1.85 -4.01
N TRP A 136 -7.35 1.53 -2.84
CA TRP A 136 -7.82 0.45 -1.99
C TRP A 136 -8.34 0.99 -0.67
N GLN A 137 -9.50 0.50 -0.25
CA GLN A 137 -9.95 0.58 1.13
C GLN A 137 -9.57 -0.74 1.80
N CYS A 138 -8.78 -0.65 2.87
CA CYS A 138 -8.17 -1.78 3.56
C CYS A 138 -8.61 -1.76 5.01
N ASP A 139 -9.49 -2.67 5.39
CA ASP A 139 -10.07 -2.73 6.74
C ASP A 139 -9.83 -4.10 7.40
N PRO A 140 -9.72 -4.16 8.73
CA PRO A 140 -9.80 -5.43 9.44
C PRO A 140 -11.22 -5.97 9.32
N MET A 141 -11.35 -7.30 9.34
CA MET A 141 -12.65 -7.95 9.42
C MET A 141 -12.64 -8.95 10.56
N PHE A 142 -13.63 -8.87 11.44
CA PHE A 142 -13.83 -9.84 12.49
C PHE A 142 -14.41 -11.14 11.92
N ASP A 143 -13.91 -12.28 12.41
CA ASP A 143 -14.40 -13.61 12.07
C ASP A 143 -14.69 -14.38 13.37
N PRO A 144 -15.97 -14.56 13.75
CA PRO A 144 -16.34 -15.17 15.03
C PRO A 144 -15.95 -16.65 15.12
N GLU A 145 -15.90 -17.35 13.98
CA GLU A 145 -15.57 -18.78 13.91
C GLU A 145 -14.06 -19.02 14.03
N ARG A 146 -13.24 -17.98 13.83
CA ARG A 146 -11.78 -18.06 13.80
C ARG A 146 -11.17 -16.87 14.52
N ALA A 147 -11.21 -16.95 15.85
CA ALA A 147 -10.80 -15.90 16.78
C ALA A 147 -9.32 -15.46 16.66
N ASP A 148 -8.47 -16.21 15.98
CA ASP A 148 -7.04 -15.91 15.78
C ASP A 148 -6.73 -15.28 14.41
N SER A 149 -7.73 -15.10 13.55
CA SER A 149 -7.47 -14.71 12.17
C SER A 149 -7.25 -13.21 12.02
N THR A 150 -6.11 -12.83 11.45
CA THR A 150 -5.89 -11.50 10.89
C THR A 150 -6.65 -11.30 9.57
N LEU A 151 -7.97 -11.55 9.57
CA LEU A 151 -8.80 -11.40 8.39
C LEU A 151 -8.90 -9.92 8.02
N MET A 152 -8.79 -9.64 6.73
CA MET A 152 -8.83 -8.30 6.18
C MET A 152 -9.84 -8.26 5.05
N CYS A 153 -10.53 -7.14 4.92
CA CYS A 153 -11.34 -6.83 3.74
C CYS A 153 -10.59 -5.78 2.92
N TRP A 154 -10.23 -6.16 1.70
CA TRP A 154 -9.62 -5.26 0.72
C TRP A 154 -10.65 -4.95 -0.36
N ARG A 155 -10.98 -3.67 -0.51
CA ARG A 155 -11.92 -3.20 -1.53
C ARG A 155 -11.17 -2.29 -2.49
N LEU A 156 -11.13 -2.68 -3.76
CA LEU A 156 -10.65 -1.82 -4.84
C LEU A 156 -11.74 -0.80 -5.14
N ILE A 157 -11.57 0.43 -4.65
CA ILE A 157 -12.56 1.52 -4.76
C ILE A 157 -12.25 2.50 -5.90
N LYS A 158 -11.10 2.35 -6.56
CA LYS A 158 -10.77 2.99 -7.83
C LYS A 158 -9.87 2.07 -8.65
N ASN A 159 -10.14 1.96 -9.94
CA ASN A 159 -9.32 1.22 -10.90
C ASN A 159 -9.38 1.91 -12.26
N LYS A 160 -8.24 2.21 -12.87
CA LYS A 160 -8.22 2.79 -14.24
C LYS A 160 -8.45 1.77 -15.34
N SER A 161 -8.20 0.49 -15.10
CA SER A 161 -8.10 -0.54 -16.15
C SER A 161 -9.19 -1.61 -16.05
N GLY A 162 -10.20 -1.44 -15.21
CA GLY A 162 -11.23 -2.45 -15.06
C GLY A 162 -12.19 -2.21 -13.91
N THR A 163 -12.81 -3.30 -13.46
CA THR A 163 -13.90 -3.29 -12.49
C THR A 163 -13.39 -3.15 -11.06
N LEU A 164 -14.27 -2.65 -10.19
CA LEU A 164 -14.09 -2.62 -8.74
C LEU A 164 -14.49 -3.98 -8.15
N CYS A 165 -13.75 -4.44 -7.16
CA CYS A 165 -13.96 -5.73 -6.50
C CYS A 165 -13.53 -5.66 -5.04
N ASP A 166 -14.05 -6.60 -4.27
CA ASP A 166 -13.74 -6.81 -2.86
C ASP A 166 -13.23 -8.23 -2.64
N TRP A 167 -12.28 -8.36 -1.72
CA TRP A 167 -11.70 -9.63 -1.30
C TRP A 167 -11.58 -9.68 0.21
N TYR A 168 -11.82 -10.88 0.73
CA TYR A 168 -11.46 -11.25 2.10
C TYR A 168 -10.13 -11.97 2.03
N VAL A 169 -9.12 -11.44 2.71
CA VAL A 169 -7.74 -11.94 2.61
C VAL A 169 -7.12 -12.14 3.98
N ARG A 170 -6.22 -13.12 4.05
CA ARG A 170 -5.40 -13.40 5.23
C ARG A 170 -3.92 -13.34 4.86
N TRP A 171 -3.11 -12.97 5.84
CA TRP A 171 -1.65 -13.09 5.76
C TRP A 171 -1.22 -14.42 6.40
N ASP A 172 -0.66 -15.31 5.59
CA ASP A 172 -0.09 -16.59 6.04
C ASP A 172 1.44 -16.49 6.05
N ALA A 173 2.01 -16.16 7.20
CA ALA A 173 3.45 -16.03 7.37
C ALA A 173 4.22 -17.36 7.22
N THR A 174 3.54 -18.51 7.21
CA THR A 174 4.18 -19.83 7.10
C THR A 174 4.66 -20.14 5.68
N LYS A 175 4.12 -19.45 4.66
CA LYS A 175 4.54 -19.64 3.26
C LYS A 175 5.95 -19.08 3.05
N SER A 176 6.81 -19.88 2.42
CA SER A 176 8.21 -19.53 2.18
C SER A 176 8.36 -18.34 1.23
N ASN A 177 7.52 -18.26 0.20
CA ASN A 177 7.49 -17.18 -0.78
C ASN A 177 6.54 -16.07 -0.31
N PRO A 178 7.01 -14.82 -0.13
CA PRO A 178 6.16 -13.68 0.25
C PRO A 178 4.97 -13.42 -0.68
N ALA A 179 5.10 -13.77 -1.97
CA ALA A 179 3.99 -13.63 -2.92
C ALA A 179 2.81 -14.56 -2.60
N ASP A 180 3.09 -15.73 -2.00
CA ASP A 180 2.08 -16.74 -1.68
C ASP A 180 1.48 -16.55 -0.27
N ARG A 181 1.97 -15.56 0.48
CA ARG A 181 1.51 -15.27 1.86
C ARG A 181 0.15 -14.56 1.89
N ILE A 182 -0.37 -14.10 0.76
CA ILE A 182 -1.73 -13.56 0.67
C ILE A 182 -2.67 -14.66 0.20
N VAL A 183 -3.57 -15.07 1.11
CA VAL A 183 -4.58 -16.10 0.83
C VAL A 183 -5.94 -15.43 0.74
N VAL A 184 -6.59 -15.55 -0.41
CA VAL A 184 -7.99 -15.14 -0.59
C VAL A 184 -8.90 -16.21 0.00
N VAL A 185 -9.86 -15.79 0.81
CA VAL A 185 -10.82 -16.67 1.49
C VAL A 185 -12.26 -16.23 1.19
N SER A 186 -13.21 -17.09 1.52
CA SER A 186 -14.64 -16.74 1.48
C SER A 186 -14.98 -15.69 2.56
N PRO A 187 -16.06 -14.92 2.37
CA PRO A 187 -16.57 -14.02 3.39
C PRO A 187 -16.88 -14.77 4.70
N PRO A 188 -16.73 -14.13 5.87
CA PRO A 188 -17.14 -14.73 7.13
C PRO A 188 -18.67 -14.97 7.16
N GLY A 189 -19.10 -16.11 7.72
CA GLY A 189 -20.52 -16.46 7.84
C GLY A 189 -21.18 -17.08 6.60
N GLU A 190 -20.40 -17.44 5.58
CA GLU A 190 -20.82 -18.36 4.50
C GLU A 190 -20.48 -19.83 4.79
#